data_AF-A0A9N8HHT2-F1
#
_entry.id   AF-A0A9N8HHT2-F1
#
_cell.length_a   1.000
_cell.length_b   1.000
_cell.length_c   1.000
_cell.angle_alpha   90.00
_cell.angle_beta   90.00
_cell.angle_gamma   90.00
#
_symmetry.space_group_name_H-M   'P 1'
#
loop_
_entity.id
_entity.type
_entity.pdbx_description
1 polymer ?
#
loop_
_entity_poly.entity_id
_entity_poly.type
_entity_poly.pdbx_seq_one_letter_code
_entity_poly.pdbx_strand_id
1 'polypeptide(L)'
;MWRALLDRGANVCILCKDVRVIHRYGQFIDLSGIDDHTVQNLQRATAAAYILTDHGPLIGLIHQGAAMSHGKTILSPGQLELFGCRVHNKALTVTGLDTYFVTPNGFRVPMAIQSGLPYVQLPPPTDQELSDSSIPHVYLTSPHILGFLLS
;
A
#
# COMPACT_ATOMS: atom_id res chain seq x y z
N MET A 1 13.08 -7.22 6.27
CA MET A 1 12.70 -6.29 7.35
C MET A 1 11.37 -5.65 6.97
N TRP A 2 10.46 -5.45 7.93
CA TRP A 2 9.18 -4.73 7.70
C TRP A 2 9.47 -3.25 7.45
N ARG A 3 8.98 -2.68 6.35
CA ARG A 3 9.44 -1.34 5.90
C ARG A 3 8.31 -0.36 5.54
N ALA A 4 7.23 -0.85 4.94
CA ALA A 4 6.12 0.00 4.55
C ALA A 4 5.12 0.13 5.71
N LEU A 5 4.76 1.37 6.03
CA LEU A 5 3.84 1.70 7.12
C LEU A 5 2.39 1.55 6.65
N LEU A 6 1.52 0.99 7.48
CA LEU A 6 0.07 1.17 7.33
C LEU A 6 -0.37 2.32 8.23
N ASP A 7 -0.79 3.44 7.64
CA ASP A 7 -1.17 4.64 8.39
C ASP A 7 -2.62 5.03 8.14
N ARG A 8 -3.46 4.88 9.17
CA ARG A 8 -4.87 5.31 9.11
C ARG A 8 -5.04 6.82 9.03
N GLY A 9 -4.02 7.61 9.39
CA GLY A 9 -4.04 9.06 9.20
C GLY A 9 -3.80 9.50 7.76
N ALA A 10 -3.30 8.60 6.89
CA ALA A 10 -3.08 8.91 5.49
C ALA A 10 -4.36 8.67 4.66
N ASN A 11 -4.78 9.67 3.88
CA ASN A 11 -5.91 9.54 2.96
C ASN A 11 -5.55 8.83 1.64
N VAL A 12 -4.28 8.89 1.25
CA VAL A 12 -3.76 8.28 0.01
C VAL A 12 -2.49 7.49 0.30
N CYS A 13 -2.28 6.40 -0.44
CA CYS A 13 -1.02 5.67 -0.40
C CYS A 13 0.13 6.55 -0.93
N ILE A 14 1.28 6.52 -0.23
CA ILE A 14 2.52 7.17 -0.63
C ILE A 14 3.48 6.08 -1.09
N LEU A 15 3.88 6.15 -2.36
CA LEU A 15 4.65 5.13 -3.08
C LEU A 15 6.12 5.56 -3.13
N CYS A 16 6.96 4.90 -2.34
CA CYS A 16 8.38 5.20 -2.20
C CYS A 16 9.24 3.96 -2.53
N LYS A 17 10.44 3.88 -1.95
CA LYS A 17 11.46 2.84 -2.20
C LYS A 17 11.03 1.40 -1.92
N ASP A 18 9.96 1.20 -1.17
CA ASP A 18 9.56 -0.15 -0.78
C ASP A 18 8.75 -0.84 -1.87
N VAL A 19 8.33 -0.15 -2.93
CA VAL A 19 7.54 -0.68 -4.06
C VAL A 19 8.16 -0.31 -5.41
N ARG A 20 7.73 -0.96 -6.49
CA ARG A 20 8.13 -0.60 -7.86
C ARG A 20 7.04 0.25 -8.52
N VAL A 21 7.31 1.53 -8.83
CA VAL A 21 6.39 2.32 -9.67
C VAL A 21 6.41 1.78 -11.10
N ILE A 22 5.25 1.34 -11.60
CA ILE A 22 5.08 0.73 -12.94
C ILE A 22 4.32 1.63 -13.91
N HIS A 23 3.56 2.59 -13.41
CA HIS A 23 2.86 3.57 -14.23
C HIS A 23 2.76 4.90 -13.52
N ARG A 24 2.90 6.00 -14.27
CA ARG A 24 2.79 7.38 -13.77
C ARG A 24 1.71 8.08 -14.58
N TYR A 25 0.75 8.68 -13.88
CA TYR A 25 -0.33 9.43 -14.50
C TYR A 25 0.10 10.89 -14.73
N GLY A 26 -0.68 11.63 -15.54
CA GLY A 26 -0.45 13.06 -15.79
C GLY A 26 -0.98 13.99 -14.68
N GLN A 27 -1.77 13.46 -13.74
CA GLN A 27 -2.30 14.23 -12.62
C GLN A 27 -1.35 14.25 -11.42
N PHE A 28 -1.40 15.34 -10.68
CA PHE A 28 -0.62 15.57 -9.47
C PHE A 28 -1.54 15.66 -8.25
N ILE A 29 -0.97 15.34 -7.09
CA ILE A 29 -1.64 15.43 -5.79
C ILE A 29 -0.72 16.11 -4.79
N ASP A 30 -1.31 16.93 -3.93
CA ASP A 30 -0.62 17.58 -2.83
C ASP A 30 -0.91 16.78 -1.54
N LEU A 31 0.11 16.61 -0.71
CA LEU A 31 0.00 15.95 0.58
C LEU A 31 0.25 16.94 1.69
N SER A 32 -0.75 17.19 2.53
CA SER A 32 -0.60 18.01 3.74
C SER A 32 -0.51 17.12 4.97
N GLY A 33 0.50 17.38 5.80
CA GLY A 33 0.68 16.75 7.11
C GLY A 33 0.24 17.65 8.27
N ILE A 34 0.45 17.16 9.49
CA ILE A 34 0.39 17.98 10.69
C ILE A 34 1.55 19.01 10.61
N ASP A 35 1.29 20.27 10.99
CA ASP A 35 2.18 21.44 10.92
C ASP A 35 2.27 22.18 9.56
N ASP A 36 1.21 22.17 8.74
CA ASP A 36 1.14 22.86 7.43
C ASP A 36 2.28 22.51 6.46
N HIS A 37 2.97 21.38 6.70
CA HIS A 37 3.95 20.87 5.76
C HIS A 37 3.23 20.21 4.60
N THR A 38 3.15 20.92 3.48
CA THR A 38 2.62 20.37 2.23
C THR A 38 3.75 19.93 1.31
N VAL A 39 3.80 18.64 0.99
CA VAL A 39 4.60 18.15 -0.14
C VAL A 39 3.74 18.28 -1.39
N GLN A 40 4.09 19.25 -2.22
CA GLN A 40 3.32 19.61 -3.41
C GLN A 40 3.75 18.82 -4.65
N ASN A 41 2.84 18.73 -5.62
CA ASN A 41 3.09 18.21 -6.96
C ASN A 41 3.65 16.78 -6.97
N LEU A 42 3.15 15.92 -6.08
CA LEU A 42 3.49 14.51 -6.15
C LEU A 42 2.73 13.87 -7.30
N GLN A 43 3.48 13.21 -8.18
CA GLN A 43 2.89 12.58 -9.34
C GLN A 43 2.07 11.38 -8.91
N ARG A 44 0.83 11.31 -9.36
CA ARG A 44 0.00 10.14 -9.13
C ARG A 44 0.55 8.94 -9.91
N ALA A 45 0.53 7.76 -9.32
CA ALA A 45 1.11 6.56 -9.92
C ALA A 45 0.40 5.26 -9.55
N THR A 46 0.75 4.19 -10.26
CA THR A 46 0.55 2.81 -9.86
C THR A 46 1.90 2.20 -9.51
N ALA A 47 1.96 1.50 -8.38
CA ALA A 47 3.10 0.67 -8.02
C ALA A 47 2.72 -0.80 -7.84
N ALA A 48 3.70 -1.66 -8.01
CA ALA A 48 3.64 -3.10 -7.79
C ALA A 48 4.53 -3.50 -6.60
N ALA A 49 4.09 -4.50 -5.86
CA ALA A 49 4.79 -5.11 -4.74
C ALA A 49 4.72 -6.62 -4.86
N TYR A 50 5.82 -7.33 -4.64
CA TYR A 50 5.83 -8.77 -4.45
C TYR A 50 5.47 -9.08 -3.00
N ILE A 51 4.37 -9.79 -2.75
CA ILE A 51 3.83 -9.97 -1.41
C ILE A 51 3.69 -11.46 -1.13
N LEU A 52 4.31 -11.94 -0.05
CA LEU A 52 4.09 -13.29 0.46
C LEU A 52 2.80 -13.33 1.28
N THR A 53 1.94 -14.29 0.96
CA THR A 53 0.65 -14.52 1.62
C THR A 53 0.57 -15.93 2.19
N ASP A 54 -0.55 -16.24 2.84
CA ASP A 54 -0.91 -17.59 3.29
C ASP A 54 -1.09 -18.61 2.14
N HIS A 55 -1.29 -18.15 0.91
CA HIS A 55 -1.43 -19.01 -0.28
C HIS A 55 -0.24 -18.92 -1.25
N GLY A 56 0.88 -18.35 -0.80
CA GLY A 56 2.06 -18.12 -1.64
C GLY A 56 2.19 -16.67 -2.11
N PRO A 57 3.08 -16.40 -3.09
CA PRO A 57 3.35 -15.05 -3.54
C PRO A 57 2.22 -14.48 -4.41
N LEU A 58 2.06 -13.17 -4.38
CA LEU A 58 1.24 -12.40 -5.32
C LEU A 58 1.92 -11.09 -5.70
N ILE A 59 1.49 -10.49 -6.81
CA ILE A 59 1.81 -9.11 -7.15
C ILE A 59 0.67 -8.20 -6.70
N GLY A 60 0.91 -7.42 -5.66
CA GLY A 60 -0.03 -6.41 -5.17
C GLY A 60 0.10 -5.12 -5.96
N LEU A 61 -1.01 -4.65 -6.54
CA LEU A 61 -1.06 -3.43 -7.34
C LEU A 61 -1.73 -2.31 -6.56
N ILE A 62 -0.99 -1.23 -6.33
CA ILE A 62 -1.41 -0.05 -5.57
C ILE A 62 -1.58 1.09 -6.58
N HIS A 63 -2.82 1.28 -7.02
CA HIS A 63 -3.24 2.36 -7.90
C HIS A 63 -3.50 3.66 -7.13
N GLN A 64 -3.49 4.77 -7.86
CA GLN A 64 -3.88 6.09 -7.35
C GLN A 64 -3.09 6.54 -6.11
N GLY A 65 -1.81 6.18 -6.03
CA GLY A 65 -0.90 6.62 -4.96
C GLY A 65 -0.03 7.81 -5.35
N ALA A 66 0.53 8.52 -4.38
CA ALA A 66 1.48 9.61 -4.55
C ALA A 66 2.90 9.05 -4.69
N ALA A 67 3.53 9.17 -5.87
CA ALA A 67 4.90 8.73 -6.04
C ALA A 67 5.89 9.77 -5.48
N MET A 68 6.75 9.33 -4.57
CA MET A 68 7.80 10.15 -3.97
C MET A 68 9.15 9.42 -4.09
N SER A 69 10.22 10.17 -4.35
CA SER A 69 11.57 9.60 -4.62
C SER A 69 12.28 9.10 -3.36
N HIS A 70 11.88 9.56 -2.18
CA HIS A 70 12.47 9.23 -0.90
C HIS A 70 11.41 8.84 0.12
N GLY A 71 11.85 8.39 1.31
CA GLY A 71 10.96 7.98 2.40
C GLY A 71 10.62 6.49 2.40
N LYS A 72 9.67 6.12 3.26
CA LYS A 72 9.08 4.79 3.34
C LYS A 72 7.75 4.81 2.62
N THR A 73 7.37 3.69 2.02
CA THR A 73 6.01 3.57 1.47
C THR A 73 5.00 3.61 2.62
N ILE A 74 3.92 4.36 2.43
CA ILE A 74 2.79 4.43 3.37
C ILE A 74 1.56 3.91 2.64
N LEU A 75 0.95 2.84 3.14
CA LEU A 75 -0.36 2.38 2.66
C LEU A 75 -1.45 3.04 3.49
N SER A 76 -2.42 3.65 2.83
CA SER A 76 -3.64 4.18 3.45
C SER A 76 -4.66 3.06 3.64
N PRO A 77 -4.97 2.63 4.88
CA PRO A 77 -6.02 1.66 5.12
C PRO A 77 -7.38 2.11 4.59
N GLY A 78 -7.69 3.41 4.63
CA GLY A 78 -8.93 3.93 4.06
C GLY A 78 -9.02 3.69 2.55
N GLN A 79 -7.93 3.91 1.81
CA GLN A 79 -7.88 3.63 0.37
C GLN A 79 -7.96 2.12 0.07
N LEU A 80 -7.30 1.28 0.88
CA LEU A 80 -7.37 -0.18 0.77
C LEU A 80 -8.80 -0.69 1.05
N GLU A 81 -9.40 -0.26 2.17
CA GLU A 81 -10.71 -0.71 2.63
C GLU A 81 -11.83 -0.28 1.69
N LEU A 82 -11.74 0.91 1.09
CA LEU A 82 -12.71 1.34 0.11
C LEU A 82 -12.70 0.46 -1.16
N PHE A 83 -11.57 -0.17 -1.48
CA PHE A 83 -11.48 -1.12 -2.58
C PHE A 83 -11.77 -2.58 -2.15
N GLY A 84 -12.20 -2.79 -0.90
CA GLY A 84 -12.63 -4.10 -0.41
C GLY A 84 -11.55 -4.90 0.30
N CYS A 85 -10.37 -4.32 0.59
CA CYS A 85 -9.47 -4.95 1.55
C CYS A 85 -10.08 -4.90 2.96
N ARG A 86 -9.67 -5.83 3.83
CA ARG A 86 -10.02 -5.80 5.27
C ARG A 86 -8.75 -5.67 6.09
N VAL A 87 -8.59 -4.56 6.82
CA VAL A 87 -7.34 -4.24 7.52
C VAL A 87 -7.46 -4.52 9.02
N HIS A 88 -6.71 -5.52 9.50
CA HIS A 88 -6.60 -5.90 10.91
C HIS A 88 -5.27 -5.37 11.47
N ASN A 89 -5.22 -4.08 11.76
CA ASN A 89 -3.99 -3.37 12.11
C ASN A 89 -3.73 -3.18 13.63
N LYS A 90 -4.53 -3.81 14.48
CA LYS A 90 -4.32 -3.80 15.94
C LYS A 90 -3.25 -4.83 16.33
N ALA A 91 -2.58 -4.58 17.45
CA ALA A 91 -1.56 -5.49 17.97
C ALA A 91 -2.16 -6.82 18.48
N LEU A 92 -1.36 -7.88 18.41
CA LEU A 92 -1.70 -9.20 18.95
C LEU A 92 -2.10 -9.13 20.42
N THR A 93 -1.38 -8.34 21.22
CA THR A 93 -1.66 -8.14 22.65
C THR A 93 -3.01 -7.51 22.93
N VAL A 94 -3.61 -6.81 21.96
CA VAL A 94 -4.90 -6.12 22.11
C VAL A 94 -6.07 -7.00 21.64
N THR A 95 -5.87 -7.80 20.59
CA THR A 95 -6.96 -8.55 19.94
C THR A 95 -6.88 -10.05 20.07
N GLY A 96 -5.74 -10.59 20.51
CA GLY A 96 -5.45 -12.03 20.47
C GLY A 96 -5.25 -12.59 19.06
N LEU A 97 -5.23 -11.75 18.02
CA LEU A 97 -5.04 -12.13 16.61
C LEU A 97 -3.80 -11.44 16.05
N ASP A 98 -3.08 -12.11 15.13
CA ASP A 98 -1.97 -11.45 14.43
C ASP A 98 -2.47 -10.22 13.67
N THR A 99 -1.54 -9.31 13.39
CA THR A 99 -1.78 -8.15 12.53
C THR A 99 -1.67 -8.57 11.07
N TYR A 100 -2.68 -8.31 10.25
CA TYR A 100 -2.70 -8.64 8.81
C TYR A 100 -3.71 -7.77 8.06
N PHE A 101 -3.69 -7.80 6.74
CA PHE A 101 -4.86 -7.40 5.95
C PHE A 101 -5.25 -8.51 4.98
N VAL A 102 -6.51 -8.50 4.56
CA VAL A 102 -7.04 -9.42 3.56
C VAL A 102 -7.27 -8.65 2.27
N THR A 103 -6.74 -9.15 1.17
CA THR A 103 -6.99 -8.60 -0.17
C THR A 103 -8.45 -8.77 -0.59
N PRO A 104 -8.95 -8.07 -1.63
CA PRO A 104 -10.33 -8.28 -2.11
C PRO A 104 -10.57 -9.72 -2.57
N ASN A 105 -9.52 -10.41 -3.03
CA ASN A 105 -9.55 -11.81 -3.47
C ASN A 105 -9.38 -12.83 -2.33
N GLY A 106 -9.26 -12.38 -1.07
CA GLY A 106 -9.24 -13.28 0.10
C GLY A 106 -7.86 -13.68 0.62
N PHE A 107 -6.76 -13.31 -0.05
CA PHE A 107 -5.40 -13.60 0.43
C PHE A 107 -5.06 -12.83 1.71
N ARG A 108 -4.49 -13.51 2.72
CA ARG A 108 -4.04 -12.89 3.96
C ARG A 108 -2.59 -12.44 3.84
N VAL A 109 -2.37 -11.14 3.94
CA VAL A 109 -1.04 -10.51 3.93
C VAL A 109 -0.60 -10.25 5.37
N PRO A 110 0.45 -10.92 5.85
CA PRO A 110 0.94 -10.74 7.22
C PRO A 110 1.52 -9.34 7.41
N MET A 111 1.39 -8.82 8.63
CA MET A 111 1.98 -7.55 9.08
C MET A 111 2.66 -7.74 10.44
N ALA A 112 3.47 -6.77 10.84
CA ALA A 112 4.06 -6.72 12.17
C ALA A 112 3.88 -5.35 12.80
N ILE A 113 3.65 -5.30 14.12
CA ILE A 113 3.69 -4.06 14.89
C ILE A 113 5.13 -3.75 15.27
N GLN A 114 5.60 -2.53 14.97
CA GLN A 114 6.89 -2.02 15.42
C GLN A 114 6.67 -0.63 16.04
N SER A 115 7.12 -0.44 17.27
CA SER A 115 6.94 0.83 18.01
C SER A 115 5.50 1.34 17.99
N GLY A 116 4.52 0.44 18.12
CA GLY A 116 3.09 0.77 18.14
C GLY A 116 2.44 0.96 16.77
N LEU A 117 3.20 0.88 15.67
CA LEU A 117 2.67 1.06 14.31
C LEU A 117 2.72 -0.22 13.48
N PRO A 118 1.72 -0.49 12.63
CA PRO A 118 1.69 -1.66 11.75
C PRO A 118 2.55 -1.46 10.51
N TYR A 119 3.36 -2.45 10.19
CA TYR A 119 4.21 -2.48 9.01
C TYR A 119 3.98 -3.73 8.17
N VAL A 120 4.15 -3.60 6.85
CA VAL A 120 4.04 -4.67 5.87
C VAL A 120 5.31 -4.77 5.02
N GLN A 121 5.58 -5.96 4.48
CA GLN A 121 6.61 -6.18 3.47
C GLN A 121 6.01 -6.06 2.08
N LEU A 122 6.53 -5.13 1.27
CA LEU A 122 6.05 -4.86 -0.08
C LEU A 122 7.14 -4.91 -1.16
N PRO A 123 8.19 -5.77 -1.05
CA PRO A 123 9.40 -5.65 -1.86
C PRO A 123 9.11 -5.39 -3.35
N PRO A 124 9.86 -4.49 -4.01
CA PRO A 124 9.67 -4.22 -5.43
C PRO A 124 9.87 -5.51 -6.24
N PRO A 125 8.90 -5.93 -7.10
CA PRO A 125 9.07 -7.12 -7.91
C PRO A 125 10.12 -6.91 -9.01
N THR A 126 10.87 -7.97 -9.29
CA THR A 126 11.72 -8.09 -10.47
C THR A 126 10.87 -8.15 -11.76
N ASP A 127 11.50 -7.96 -12.92
CA ASP A 127 10.82 -8.14 -14.21
C ASP A 127 10.29 -9.56 -14.39
N GLN A 128 11.05 -10.56 -13.90
CA GLN A 128 10.67 -11.96 -13.97
C GLN A 128 9.40 -12.22 -13.16
N GLU A 129 9.38 -11.82 -11.88
CA GLU A 129 8.20 -11.97 -11.02
C GLU A 129 6.98 -11.22 -11.54
N LEU A 130 7.18 -10.03 -12.14
CA LEU A 130 6.09 -9.23 -12.70
C LEU A 130 5.51 -9.83 -14.00
N SER A 131 6.28 -10.64 -14.71
CA SER A 131 5.88 -11.29 -15.97
C SER A 131 5.42 -12.74 -15.78
N ASP A 132 5.58 -13.30 -14.58
CA ASP A 132 5.26 -14.67 -14.27
C ASP A 132 3.74 -14.87 -14.14
N SER A 133 3.14 -15.51 -15.14
CA SER A 133 1.70 -15.81 -15.18
C SER A 133 1.21 -16.72 -14.05
N SER A 134 2.11 -17.42 -13.35
CA SER A 134 1.75 -18.24 -12.19
C SER A 134 1.56 -17.43 -10.91
N ILE A 135 2.05 -16.19 -10.87
CA ILE A 135 1.90 -15.28 -9.73
C ILE A 135 0.65 -14.41 -9.95
N PRO A 136 -0.37 -14.49 -9.09
CA PRO A 136 -1.58 -13.71 -9.27
C PRO A 136 -1.32 -12.22 -9.09
N HIS A 137 -1.88 -11.41 -9.99
CA HIS A 137 -1.89 -9.95 -9.88
C HIS A 137 -3.18 -9.50 -9.19
N VAL A 138 -3.06 -8.84 -8.04
CA VAL A 138 -4.20 -8.46 -7.19
C VAL A 138 -4.21 -6.96 -6.98
N TYR A 139 -5.34 -6.33 -7.31
CA TYR A 139 -5.53 -4.90 -7.07
C TYR A 139 -5.81 -4.68 -5.58
N LEU A 140 -4.98 -3.86 -4.94
CA LEU A 140 -5.12 -3.48 -3.52
C LEU A 140 -5.88 -2.16 -3.35
N THR A 141 -5.90 -1.34 -4.40
CA THR A 141 -6.65 -0.08 -4.44
C THR A 141 -7.31 0.09 -5.81
N SER A 142 -8.30 0.98 -5.90
CA SER A 142 -9.09 1.18 -7.12
C SER A 142 -8.24 1.65 -8.31
N PRO A 143 -8.36 1.03 -9.50
CA PRO A 143 -7.73 1.54 -10.72
C PRO A 143 -8.38 2.85 -11.22
N HIS A 144 -9.60 3.15 -10.78
CA HIS A 144 -10.34 4.35 -11.12
C HIS A 144 -10.14 5.45 -10.07
N ILE A 145 -10.22 6.70 -10.52
CA ILE A 145 -10.16 7.89 -9.64
C ILE A 145 -11.35 7.86 -8.69
N LEU A 146 -11.07 8.03 -7.39
CA LEU A 146 -12.08 8.14 -6.35
C LEU A 146 -12.13 9.59 -5.87
N GLY A 147 -13.30 10.23 -5.96
CA GLY A 147 -13.46 11.68 -5.72
C GLY A 147 -13.14 12.16 -4.30
N PHE A 148 -13.06 11.26 -3.31
CA PHE A 148 -12.74 11.61 -1.91
C PHE A 148 -11.23 11.55 -1.58
N LEU A 149 -10.38 11.03 -2.48
CA LEU A 149 -8.93 10.95 -2.24
C LEU A 149 -8.20 12.29 -2.42
N LEU A 150 -8.93 13.36 -2.78
CA LEU A 150 -8.41 14.68 -3.14
C LEU A 150 -8.96 15.81 -2.23
N SER A 151 -9.72 15.47 -1.18
CA SER A 151 -10.27 16.43 -0.21
C SER A 151 -9.43 16.51 1.05
#